data_AF-A0A521K8B3-F1
#
_entry.id   AF-A0A521K8B3-F1
#
_cell.length_a   1.000
_cell.length_b   1.000
_cell.length_c   1.000
_cell.angle_alpha   90.00
_cell.angle_beta   90.00
_cell.angle_gamma   90.00
#
_symmetry.space_group_name_H-M   'P 1'
#
loop_
_entity.id
_entity.type
_entity.pdbx_description
1 polymer ?
#
loop_
_entity_poly.entity_id
_entity_poly.type
_entity_poly.pdbx_seq_one_letter_code
_entity_poly.pdbx_strand_id
1 'polypeptide(L)'
;MKTLLSKIFNITTNQYIAFFLGALTVAFLWYLQSPQEILIDSRDSSTNIFQVASSTGENYFTITSDGKIGVNHEAPTTALDVYGVIRVYDHNSYECTYEIEGAIHYRGIDKHFWGCDGVKWHRLD
;
A
#
# COMPACT_ATOMS: atom_id res chain seq x y z
N MET A 1 36.14 24.43 -50.14
CA MET A 1 36.06 22.97 -49.85
C MET A 1 36.40 22.58 -48.39
N LYS A 2 36.42 23.51 -47.42
CA LYS A 2 36.74 23.23 -45.99
C LYS A 2 35.54 23.29 -45.01
N THR A 3 34.33 23.60 -45.48
CA THR A 3 33.14 23.81 -44.62
C THR A 3 32.06 22.73 -44.73
N LEU A 4 32.10 21.87 -45.76
CA LEU A 4 31.16 20.75 -45.92
C LEU A 4 31.70 19.46 -45.27
N LEU A 5 33.01 19.23 -45.32
CA LEU A 5 33.66 18.11 -44.62
C LEU A 5 33.58 18.22 -43.10
N SER A 6 33.57 19.43 -42.53
CA SER A 6 33.38 19.62 -41.08
C SER A 6 31.93 19.38 -40.63
N LYS A 7 30.93 19.57 -41.49
CA LYS A 7 29.54 19.20 -41.17
C LYS A 7 29.32 17.70 -41.28
N ILE A 8 29.96 17.03 -42.25
CA ILE A 8 29.82 15.58 -42.45
C ILE A 8 30.59 14.77 -41.39
N PHE A 9 31.78 15.21 -40.96
CA PHE A 9 32.51 14.61 -39.83
C PHE A 9 31.88 14.91 -38.45
N ASN A 10 30.97 15.89 -38.39
CA ASN A 10 30.24 16.28 -37.18
C ASN A 10 28.79 15.79 -37.18
N ILE A 11 28.38 15.04 -38.22
CA ILE A 11 27.09 14.32 -38.27
C ILE A 11 27.30 12.84 -37.94
N THR A 12 28.43 12.23 -38.31
CA THR A 12 28.67 10.80 -38.02
C THR A 12 28.87 10.53 -36.53
N THR A 13 29.68 11.31 -35.80
CA THR A 13 29.89 11.11 -34.35
C THR A 13 28.70 11.60 -33.52
N ASN A 14 28.07 12.71 -33.93
CA ASN A 14 26.95 13.34 -33.21
C ASN A 14 25.65 12.54 -33.33
N GLN A 15 25.35 11.92 -34.49
CA GLN A 15 24.14 11.10 -34.61
C GLN A 15 24.23 9.82 -33.78
N TYR A 16 25.40 9.16 -33.69
CA TYR A 16 25.56 7.99 -32.81
C TYR A 16 25.49 8.38 -31.34
N ILE A 17 26.08 9.52 -30.93
CA ILE A 17 25.96 10.06 -29.57
C ILE A 17 24.51 10.46 -29.26
N ALA A 18 23.80 11.11 -30.19
CA ALA A 18 22.40 11.48 -30.04
C ALA A 18 21.49 10.25 -29.99
N PHE A 19 21.79 9.19 -30.75
CA PHE A 19 21.06 7.93 -30.71
C PHE A 19 21.35 7.15 -29.41
N PHE A 20 22.61 7.12 -28.96
CA PHE A 20 23.01 6.50 -27.69
C PHE A 20 22.42 7.24 -26.50
N LEU A 21 22.53 8.57 -26.46
CA LEU A 21 21.94 9.41 -25.42
C LEU A 21 20.41 9.35 -25.45
N GLY A 22 19.79 9.33 -26.64
CA GLY A 22 18.35 9.17 -26.81
C GLY A 22 17.85 7.80 -26.33
N ALA A 23 18.58 6.72 -26.60
CA ALA A 23 18.25 5.39 -26.10
C ALA A 23 18.45 5.28 -24.58
N LEU A 24 19.51 5.88 -24.04
CA LEU A 24 19.77 5.96 -22.60
C LEU A 24 18.71 6.77 -21.86
N THR A 25 18.28 7.91 -22.39
CA THR A 25 17.26 8.76 -21.74
C THR A 25 15.88 8.11 -21.75
N VAL A 26 15.50 7.41 -22.82
CA VAL A 26 14.23 6.65 -22.86
C VAL A 26 14.26 5.49 -21.86
N ALA A 27 15.31 4.67 -21.83
CA ALA A 27 15.45 3.59 -20.85
C ALA A 27 15.46 4.11 -19.40
N PHE A 28 16.10 5.27 -19.17
CA PHE A 28 16.13 5.94 -17.88
C PHE A 28 14.74 6.47 -17.46
N LEU A 29 13.95 7.00 -18.40
CA LEU A 29 12.58 7.43 -18.14
C LEU A 29 11.66 6.26 -17.74
N TRP A 30 11.80 5.09 -18.37
CA TRP A 30 11.06 3.88 -17.98
C TRP A 30 11.50 3.34 -16.60
N TYR A 31 12.79 3.43 -16.29
CA TYR A 31 13.34 3.02 -14.99
C TYR A 31 12.86 3.92 -13.85
N LEU A 32 12.69 5.22 -14.11
CA LEU A 32 12.16 6.19 -13.13
C LEU A 32 10.65 6.06 -12.88
N GLN A 33 9.92 5.28 -13.69
CA GLN A 33 8.46 5.21 -13.65
C GLN A 33 7.90 3.82 -13.25
N SER A 34 8.73 2.92 -12.73
CA SER A 34 8.20 1.73 -12.05
C SER A 34 7.84 2.08 -10.60
N PRO A 35 6.56 2.02 -10.19
CA PRO A 35 6.25 2.05 -8.77
C PRO A 35 6.89 0.82 -8.12
N GLN A 36 7.70 1.04 -7.08
CA GLN A 36 8.31 -0.06 -6.33
C GLN A 36 7.26 -0.67 -5.41
N GLU A 37 6.48 -1.60 -5.92
CA GLU A 37 5.60 -2.42 -5.09
C GLU A 37 6.39 -3.60 -4.53
N ILE A 38 6.37 -3.76 -3.21
CA ILE A 38 6.84 -4.99 -2.56
C ILE A 38 5.68 -5.99 -2.64
N LEU A 39 5.80 -6.97 -3.52
CA LEU A 39 4.89 -8.11 -3.57
C LEU A 39 5.38 -9.17 -2.57
N ILE A 40 4.53 -9.49 -1.59
CA ILE A 40 4.73 -10.62 -0.68
C ILE A 40 3.73 -11.69 -1.06
N ASP A 41 4.21 -12.78 -1.64
CA ASP A 41 3.41 -13.94 -2.02
C ASP A 41 3.96 -15.17 -1.30
N SER A 42 3.07 -15.99 -0.74
CA SER A 42 3.43 -17.30 -0.19
C SER A 42 3.03 -18.35 -1.21
N ARG A 43 4.03 -19.00 -1.81
CA ARG A 43 3.80 -20.16 -2.69
C ARG A 43 3.30 -21.39 -1.93
N ASP A 44 3.32 -21.34 -0.60
CA ASP A 44 2.85 -22.38 0.29
C ASP A 44 1.58 -21.90 1.02
N SER A 45 0.48 -22.64 0.84
CA SER A 45 -0.79 -22.37 1.50
C SER A 45 -0.86 -22.91 2.93
N SER A 46 0.20 -23.54 3.42
CA SER A 46 0.28 -24.06 4.78
C SER A 46 0.97 -23.12 5.78
N THR A 47 1.62 -22.04 5.30
CA THR A 47 2.33 -21.07 6.13
C THR A 47 1.74 -19.66 6.04
N ASN A 48 1.92 -18.85 7.08
CA ASN A 48 1.52 -17.45 7.08
C ASN A 48 2.12 -16.68 5.89
N ILE A 49 1.30 -15.84 5.23
CA ILE A 49 1.71 -14.99 4.10
C ILE A 49 2.70 -13.92 4.57
N PHE A 50 2.45 -13.35 5.74
CA PHE A 50 3.31 -12.32 6.33
C PHE A 50 3.24 -12.38 7.86
N GLN A 51 4.39 -12.24 8.51
CA GLN A 51 4.47 -12.28 9.96
C GLN A 51 5.52 -11.30 10.47
N VAL A 52 5.14 -10.49 11.46
CA VAL A 52 6.04 -9.63 12.23
C VAL A 52 6.11 -10.20 13.65
N ALA A 53 7.27 -10.74 14.00
CA ALA A 53 7.52 -11.37 15.28
C ALA A 53 8.80 -10.85 15.94
N SER A 54 8.92 -11.06 17.25
CA SER A 54 10.16 -10.84 17.98
C SER A 54 11.12 -12.02 17.81
N SER A 55 12.40 -11.82 18.17
CA SER A 55 13.37 -12.91 18.26
C SER A 55 13.08 -13.91 19.38
N THR A 56 12.12 -13.62 20.26
CA THR A 56 11.66 -14.51 21.33
C THR A 56 10.44 -15.33 20.92
N GLY A 57 9.92 -15.13 19.70
CA GLY A 57 8.75 -15.85 19.17
C GLY A 57 7.40 -15.17 19.44
N GLU A 58 7.39 -13.97 20.02
CA GLU A 58 6.14 -13.21 20.22
C GLU A 58 5.66 -12.64 18.89
N ASN A 59 4.40 -12.86 18.56
CA ASN A 59 3.80 -12.41 17.31
C ASN A 59 3.04 -11.09 17.48
N TYR A 60 3.45 -10.07 16.72
CA TYR A 60 2.83 -8.75 16.78
C TYR A 60 1.77 -8.56 15.69
N PHE A 61 2.02 -9.08 14.49
CA PHE A 61 1.11 -8.99 13.36
C PHE A 61 1.25 -10.21 12.46
N THR A 62 0.15 -10.85 12.10
CA THR A 62 0.14 -12.05 11.26
C THR A 62 -0.93 -11.93 10.17
N ILE A 63 -0.56 -12.28 8.93
CA ILE A 63 -1.48 -12.59 7.85
C ILE A 63 -1.33 -14.08 7.56
N THR A 64 -2.38 -14.84 7.86
CA THR A 64 -2.44 -16.30 7.68
C THR A 64 -2.57 -16.69 6.20
N SER A 65 -2.33 -17.96 5.87
CA SER A 65 -2.45 -18.46 4.50
C SER A 65 -3.85 -18.35 3.91
N ASP A 66 -4.89 -18.31 4.75
CA ASP A 66 -6.28 -18.09 4.35
C ASP A 66 -6.69 -16.61 4.43
N GLY A 67 -5.74 -15.70 4.62
CA GLY A 67 -5.92 -14.25 4.50
C GLY A 67 -6.47 -13.55 5.74
N LYS A 68 -6.61 -14.23 6.88
CA LYS A 68 -7.02 -13.59 8.14
C LYS A 68 -5.87 -12.80 8.74
N ILE A 69 -6.22 -11.67 9.34
CA ILE A 69 -5.28 -10.74 9.99
C ILE A 69 -5.40 -10.89 11.51
N GLY A 70 -4.28 -11.22 12.15
CA GLY A 70 -4.13 -11.25 13.60
C GLY A 70 -3.27 -10.10 14.09
N VAL A 71 -3.74 -9.33 15.08
CA VAL A 71 -2.95 -8.34 15.81
C VAL A 71 -2.71 -8.87 17.21
N ASN A 72 -1.43 -9.07 17.57
CA ASN A 72 -1.02 -9.76 18.79
C ASN A 72 -1.63 -11.18 18.92
N HIS A 73 -1.96 -11.81 17.79
CA HIS A 73 -2.67 -13.08 17.73
C HIS A 73 -2.20 -13.92 16.54
N GLU A 74 -1.70 -15.13 16.78
CA GLU A 74 -1.07 -15.97 15.74
C GLU A 74 -2.07 -16.81 14.93
N ALA A 75 -3.23 -17.09 15.54
CA ALA A 75 -4.24 -17.99 15.00
C ALA A 75 -5.62 -17.30 14.97
N PRO A 76 -5.77 -16.21 14.19
CA PRO A 76 -7.03 -15.49 14.08
C PRO A 76 -8.18 -16.41 13.67
N THR A 77 -9.31 -16.28 14.38
CA THR A 77 -10.50 -17.09 14.13
C THR A 77 -11.47 -16.43 13.16
N THR A 78 -11.34 -15.11 12.98
CA THR A 78 -12.13 -14.27 12.06
C THR A 78 -11.21 -13.44 11.16
N ALA A 79 -11.77 -12.73 10.18
CA ALA A 79 -11.02 -11.98 9.17
C ALA A 79 -10.04 -10.94 9.78
N LEU A 80 -10.44 -10.27 10.86
CA LEU A 80 -9.60 -9.41 11.68
C LEU A 80 -9.79 -9.77 13.15
N ASP A 81 -8.76 -10.34 13.77
CA ASP A 81 -8.78 -10.77 15.17
C ASP A 81 -7.69 -10.02 15.95
N VAL A 82 -8.09 -9.28 16.99
CA VAL A 82 -7.19 -8.43 17.77
C VAL A 82 -7.18 -8.93 19.20
N TYR A 83 -6.04 -9.49 19.63
CA TYR A 83 -5.85 -9.90 21.01
C TYR A 83 -5.37 -8.71 21.86
N GLY A 84 -6.29 -7.78 22.11
CA GLY A 84 -6.02 -6.54 22.84
C GLY A 84 -7.15 -5.52 22.74
N VAL A 85 -6.91 -4.32 23.25
CA VAL A 85 -7.86 -3.20 23.20
C VAL A 85 -7.77 -2.48 21.85
N ILE A 86 -8.93 -2.27 21.21
CA ILE A 86 -9.05 -1.41 20.02
C ILE A 86 -9.51 -0.03 20.46
N ARG A 87 -8.69 1.00 20.19
CA ARG A 87 -9.08 2.40 20.40
C ARG A 87 -9.60 2.99 19.09
N VAL A 88 -10.86 3.43 19.10
CA VAL A 88 -11.49 4.15 18.00
C VAL A 88 -11.53 5.64 18.34
N TYR A 89 -11.06 6.50 17.44
CA TYR A 89 -10.98 7.95 17.68
C TYR A 89 -12.29 8.65 17.35
N ASP A 90 -12.46 9.85 17.93
CA ASP A 90 -13.50 10.77 17.51
C ASP A 90 -13.26 11.24 16.08
N HIS A 91 -14.32 11.23 15.28
CA HIS A 91 -14.26 11.67 13.91
C HIS A 91 -15.53 12.43 13.53
N ASN A 92 -15.38 13.75 13.34
CA ASN A 92 -16.51 14.64 13.02
C ASN A 92 -16.57 15.03 11.53
N SER A 93 -15.61 14.61 10.71
CA SER A 93 -15.50 14.99 9.29
C SER A 93 -16.02 13.94 8.29
N TYR A 94 -16.49 12.78 8.75
CA TYR A 94 -17.09 11.77 7.87
C TYR A 94 -18.61 11.83 8.00
N GLU A 95 -19.26 12.25 6.90
CA GLU A 95 -20.68 11.98 6.73
C GLU A 95 -20.86 10.47 6.51
N CYS A 96 -21.88 9.88 7.13
CA CYS A 96 -22.24 8.50 6.84
C CYS A 96 -22.79 8.42 5.42
N THR A 97 -22.09 7.70 4.55
CA THR A 97 -22.48 7.45 3.15
C THR A 97 -22.42 5.96 2.87
N TYR A 98 -22.97 5.52 1.74
CA TYR A 98 -22.95 4.11 1.32
C TYR A 98 -21.53 3.56 1.13
N GLU A 99 -20.51 4.41 0.96
CA GLU A 99 -19.10 4.00 0.80
C GLU A 99 -18.48 3.52 2.12
N ILE A 100 -19.01 3.98 3.25
CA ILE A 100 -18.53 3.66 4.59
C ILE A 100 -19.64 3.02 5.45
N GLU A 101 -20.68 2.46 4.82
CA GLU A 101 -21.70 1.67 5.52
C GLU A 101 -21.05 0.55 6.35
N GLY A 102 -21.51 0.37 7.58
CA GLY A 102 -20.93 -0.56 8.55
C GLY A 102 -19.70 -0.03 9.30
N ALA A 103 -19.22 1.18 8.98
CA ALA A 103 -18.15 1.81 9.76
C ALA A 103 -18.60 2.07 11.20
N ILE A 104 -17.65 1.93 12.13
CA ILE A 104 -17.84 2.22 13.56
C ILE A 104 -16.90 3.38 13.92
N HIS A 105 -17.44 4.39 14.59
CA HIS A 105 -16.62 5.41 15.24
C HIS A 105 -17.06 5.62 16.69
N TYR A 106 -16.14 6.14 17.50
CA TYR A 106 -16.48 6.68 18.81
C TYR A 106 -16.74 8.17 18.62
N ARG A 107 -17.70 8.75 19.33
CA ARG A 107 -17.93 10.19 19.32
C ARG A 107 -17.62 10.77 20.69
N GLY A 108 -16.63 11.66 20.75
CA GLY A 108 -16.00 12.09 22.01
C GLY A 108 -16.86 13.02 22.85
N ILE A 109 -17.78 13.75 22.22
CA ILE A 109 -18.64 14.73 22.88
C ILE A 109 -19.80 14.10 23.63
N ASP A 110 -20.42 13.07 23.08
CA ASP A 110 -21.52 12.33 23.70
C ASP A 110 -21.08 10.99 24.29
N LYS A 111 -19.82 10.58 24.06
CA LYS A 111 -19.17 9.40 24.64
C LYS A 111 -19.82 8.08 24.26
N HIS A 112 -20.31 8.01 23.04
CA HIS A 112 -21.04 6.86 22.53
C HIS A 112 -20.37 6.27 21.29
N PHE A 113 -20.63 4.99 21.04
CA PHE A 113 -20.26 4.36 19.77
C PHE A 113 -21.37 4.57 18.75
N TRP A 114 -20.96 4.84 17.51
CA TRP A 114 -21.85 5.11 16.40
C TRP A 114 -21.50 4.22 15.21
N GLY A 115 -22.52 3.69 14.54
CA GLY A 115 -22.42 2.89 13.33
C GLY A 115 -23.09 3.57 12.14
N CYS A 116 -22.51 3.48 10.95
CA CYS A 116 -23.08 4.04 9.72
C CYS A 116 -23.99 3.03 9.02
N ASP A 117 -25.22 3.43 8.66
CA ASP A 117 -26.18 2.62 7.87
C ASP A 117 -26.17 2.94 6.36
N GLY A 118 -25.16 3.68 5.89
CA GLY A 118 -25.06 4.16 4.52
C GLY A 118 -25.68 5.53 4.26
N VAL A 119 -26.41 6.10 5.21
CA VAL A 119 -27.01 7.44 5.08
C VAL A 119 -26.87 8.27 6.36
N LYS A 120 -26.93 7.64 7.53
CA LYS A 120 -26.91 8.27 8.85
C LYS A 120 -26.11 7.47 9.86
N TRP A 121 -25.54 8.20 10.80
CA TRP A 121 -24.93 7.62 11.99
C TRP A 121 -26.02 7.23 12.99
N HIS A 122 -25.94 6.02 13.51
CA HIS A 122 -26.78 5.49 14.59
C HIS A 122 -25.96 5.13 15.81
N ARG A 123 -26.49 5.42 16.99
CA ARG A 123 -25.85 5.01 18.25
C ARG A 123 -25.97 3.50 18.43
N LEU A 124 -24.91 2.86 18.89
CA LEU A 124 -24.82 1.39 19.03
C LEU A 124 -24.98 0.90 20.48
N ASP A 125 -24.96 1.81 21.46
CA ASP A 125 -25.10 1.53 22.89
C ASP A 125 -26.32 2.19 23.56
#